data_AF-A0A957LHD9-F1
#
_entry.id   AF-A0A957LHD9-F1
#
_cell.length_a   1.000
_cell.length_b   1.000
_cell.length_c   1.000
_cell.angle_alpha   90.00
_cell.angle_beta   90.00
_cell.angle_gamma   90.00
#
_symmetry.space_group_name_H-M   'P 1'
#
loop_
_entity.id
_entity.type
_entity.pdbx_description
1 polymer ?
#
loop_
_entity_poly.entity_id
_entity_poly.type
_entity_poly.pdbx_seq_one_letter_code
_entity_poly.pdbx_strand_id
1 'polypeptide(L)'
;MFYDDLYHDPSLPVSLRDWLLQVRPQVAAQLALDGHGKMAAWQAAVDQLPELTPSSIDLVDKVRIGTAADVDDQTRAQLREALMALHPWRKGPF
;
A
#
# COMPACT_ATOMS: atom_id res chain seq x y z
N MET A 1 -8.15 0.35 11.94
CA MET A 1 -6.70 0.56 12.16
C MET A 1 -5.97 -0.12 11.00
N PHE A 2 -4.87 0.43 10.49
CA PHE A 2 -4.09 -0.30 9.48
C PHE A 2 -3.74 -1.71 10.00
N TYR A 3 -3.92 -2.73 9.15
CA TYR A 3 -3.59 -4.14 9.43
C TYR A 3 -4.43 -4.82 10.53
N ASP A 4 -5.60 -4.30 10.89
CA ASP A 4 -6.44 -4.92 11.93
C ASP A 4 -6.84 -6.37 11.57
N ASP A 5 -7.13 -6.60 10.28
CA ASP A 5 -7.41 -7.94 9.74
C ASP A 5 -6.22 -8.89 9.95
N LEU A 6 -5.00 -8.42 9.70
CA LEU A 6 -3.77 -9.22 9.87
C LEU A 6 -3.50 -9.56 11.34
N TYR A 7 -3.72 -8.62 12.25
CA TYR A 7 -3.44 -8.83 13.69
C TYR A 7 -4.45 -9.75 14.38
N HIS A 8 -5.65 -9.91 13.82
CA HIS A 8 -6.72 -10.73 14.40
C HIS A 8 -7.07 -11.96 13.57
N ASP A 9 -6.35 -12.25 12.49
CA ASP A 9 -6.62 -13.39 11.63
C ASP A 9 -6.41 -14.73 12.39
N PRO A 10 -7.48 -15.49 12.66
CA PRO A 10 -7.38 -16.75 13.41
C PRO A 10 -6.76 -17.89 12.58
N SER A 11 -6.66 -17.74 11.25
CA SER A 11 -6.09 -18.75 10.35
C SER A 11 -4.56 -18.81 10.41
N LEU A 12 -3.91 -17.77 10.92
CA LEU A 12 -2.46 -17.71 11.02
C LEU A 12 -1.92 -18.70 12.05
N PRO A 13 -0.73 -19.30 11.84
CA PRO A 13 -0.08 -20.12 12.84
C PRO A 13 0.12 -19.39 14.18
N VAL A 14 0.01 -20.10 15.31
CA VAL A 14 0.18 -19.54 16.66
C VAL A 14 1.49 -18.76 16.79
N SER A 15 2.60 -19.35 16.30
CA SER A 15 3.92 -18.72 16.34
C SER A 15 3.97 -17.37 15.60
N LEU A 16 3.19 -17.23 14.52
CA LEU A 16 3.12 -16.00 13.76
C LEU A 16 2.27 -14.95 14.49
N ARG A 17 1.14 -15.35 15.08
CA ARG A 17 0.32 -14.44 15.90
C ARG A 17 1.09 -13.91 17.11
N ASP A 18 1.84 -14.76 17.78
CA ASP A 18 2.68 -14.35 18.92
C ASP A 18 3.76 -13.35 18.49
N TRP A 19 4.41 -13.58 17.34
CA TRP A 19 5.37 -12.65 16.78
C TRP A 19 4.71 -11.31 16.37
N LEU A 20 3.50 -11.36 15.79
CA LEU A 20 2.74 -10.16 15.41
C LEU A 20 2.44 -9.27 16.62
N LEU A 21 2.13 -9.86 17.79
CA LEU A 21 1.95 -9.11 19.04
C LEU A 21 3.23 -8.37 19.45
N GLN A 22 4.40 -8.94 19.20
CA GLN A 22 5.70 -8.33 19.53
C GLN A 22 6.10 -7.22 18.56
N VAL A 23 5.78 -7.38 17.26
CA VAL A 23 6.20 -6.42 16.22
C VAL A 23 5.25 -5.23 16.10
N ARG A 24 3.96 -5.39 16.43
CA ARG A 24 2.93 -4.34 16.33
C ARG A 24 3.33 -2.99 16.93
N PRO A 25 3.84 -2.90 18.19
CA PRO A 25 4.24 -1.60 18.74
C PRO A 25 5.44 -0.99 17.99
N GLN A 26 6.35 -1.82 17.46
CA GLN A 26 7.51 -1.35 16.70
C GLN A 26 7.10 -0.79 15.35
N VAL A 27 6.17 -1.46 14.65
CA VAL A 27 5.60 -0.97 13.39
C VAL A 27 4.88 0.36 13.61
N ALA A 28 4.06 0.46 14.66
CA ALA A 28 3.35 1.71 14.98
C ALA A 28 4.31 2.89 15.22
N ALA A 29 5.41 2.66 15.94
CA ALA A 29 6.42 3.70 16.18
C ALA A 29 7.17 4.10 14.89
N GLN A 30 7.54 3.14 14.04
CA GLN A 30 8.29 3.41 12.80
C GLN A 30 7.43 4.08 11.72
N LEU A 31 6.12 3.78 11.70
CA LEU A 31 5.16 4.37 10.75
C LEU A 31 4.45 5.60 11.32
N ALA A 32 4.84 6.08 12.50
CA ALA A 32 4.31 7.31 13.06
C ALA A 32 4.66 8.51 12.14
N LEU A 33 3.79 9.51 12.08
CA LEU A 33 3.97 10.68 11.20
C LEU A 33 5.26 11.45 11.46
N ASP A 34 5.76 11.41 12.69
CA ASP A 34 7.03 12.01 13.14
C ASP A 34 8.22 11.03 13.07
N GLY A 35 7.98 9.76 12.75
CA GLY A 35 9.02 8.71 12.67
C GLY A 35 9.99 8.90 11.50
N HIS A 36 9.62 9.68 10.49
CA HIS A 36 10.49 10.02 9.36
C HIS A 36 10.14 11.37 8.76
N GLY A 37 11.13 12.17 8.36
CA GLY A 37 10.92 13.53 7.82
C GLY A 37 10.09 13.61 6.54
N LYS A 38 9.84 12.48 5.86
CA LYS A 38 8.96 12.38 4.68
C LYS A 38 7.65 11.64 4.94
N MET A 39 7.41 11.14 6.15
CA MET A 39 6.25 10.27 6.43
C MET A 39 4.93 10.96 6.12
N ALA A 40 4.76 12.23 6.54
CA ALA A 40 3.55 12.99 6.24
C ALA A 40 3.30 13.14 4.73
N ALA A 41 4.34 13.36 3.93
CA ALA A 41 4.22 13.45 2.47
C ALA A 41 3.87 12.10 1.84
N TRP A 42 4.44 11.01 2.33
CA TRP A 42 4.13 9.65 1.85
C TRP A 42 2.70 9.23 2.21
N GLN A 43 2.25 9.52 3.43
CA GLN A 43 0.87 9.24 3.84
C GLN A 43 -0.12 10.02 2.98
N ALA A 44 0.11 11.32 2.78
CA ALA A 44 -0.72 12.15 1.91
C ALA A 44 -0.77 11.64 0.46
N ALA A 45 0.34 11.13 -0.07
CA ALA A 45 0.39 10.54 -1.40
C ALA A 45 -0.45 9.25 -1.50
N VAL A 46 -0.42 8.40 -0.47
CA VAL A 46 -1.26 7.19 -0.40
C VAL A 46 -2.74 7.56 -0.28
N ASP A 47 -3.07 8.55 0.56
CA ASP A 47 -4.45 9.01 0.76
C ASP A 47 -5.06 9.65 -0.50
N GLN A 48 -4.22 10.14 -1.43
CA GLN A 48 -4.63 10.72 -2.71
C GLN A 48 -4.90 9.68 -3.81
N LEU A 49 -4.50 8.41 -3.59
CA LEU A 49 -4.75 7.35 -4.56
C LEU A 49 -6.27 7.15 -4.71
N PRO A 50 -6.81 7.14 -5.94
CA PRO A 50 -8.23 6.86 -6.15
C PRO A 50 -8.55 5.41 -5.75
N GLU A 51 -9.72 5.20 -5.18
CA GLU A 51 -10.26 3.85 -5.01
C GLU A 51 -10.68 3.30 -6.38
N LEU A 52 -10.00 2.24 -6.84
CA LEU A 52 -10.21 1.64 -8.15
C LEU A 52 -10.54 0.16 -8.02
N THR A 53 -11.42 -0.32 -8.89
CA THR A 53 -11.71 -1.76 -9.03
C THR A 53 -11.13 -2.24 -10.36
N PRO A 54 -10.03 -3.03 -10.34
CA PRO A 54 -9.43 -3.51 -11.58
C PRO A 54 -10.31 -4.57 -12.26
N SER A 55 -10.45 -4.50 -13.58
CA SER A 55 -11.18 -5.51 -14.34
C SER A 55 -10.38 -6.80 -14.55
N SER A 56 -9.05 -6.76 -14.36
CA SER A 56 -8.18 -7.91 -14.53
C SER A 56 -6.89 -7.76 -13.72
N ILE A 57 -6.32 -8.88 -13.28
CA ILE A 57 -5.12 -8.94 -12.46
C ILE A 57 -4.18 -10.01 -13.04
N ASP A 58 -2.91 -9.67 -13.25
CA ASP A 58 -1.84 -10.62 -13.54
C ASP A 58 -0.76 -10.43 -12.47
N LEU A 59 -0.50 -11.50 -11.72
CA LEU A 59 0.54 -11.60 -10.69
C LEU A 59 1.43 -12.84 -10.92
N VAL A 60 1.24 -13.56 -12.03
CA VAL A 60 1.98 -14.79 -12.35
C VAL A 60 3.21 -14.43 -13.17
N ASP A 61 3.01 -13.73 -14.28
CA ASP A 61 4.09 -13.42 -15.24
C ASP A 61 4.67 -12.02 -15.01
N LYS A 62 3.86 -11.11 -14.46
CA LYS A 62 4.23 -9.72 -14.14
C LYS A 62 3.34 -9.22 -13.00
N VAL A 63 3.62 -8.02 -12.50
CA VAL A 63 2.67 -7.30 -11.63
C VAL A 63 1.92 -6.30 -12.52
N ARG A 64 0.67 -6.63 -12.88
CA ARG A 64 -0.23 -5.75 -13.65
C ARG A 64 -1.62 -5.80 -13.06
N ILE A 65 -2.13 -4.62 -12.69
CA ILE A 65 -3.45 -4.44 -12.12
C ILE A 65 -4.28 -3.56 -13.07
N GLY A 66 -5.41 -4.10 -13.53
CA GLY A 66 -6.37 -3.41 -14.38
C GLY A 66 -5.93 -3.18 -15.82
N THR A 67 -6.76 -2.47 -16.56
CA THR A 67 -6.53 -2.06 -17.95
C THR A 67 -6.73 -0.56 -18.11
N ALA A 68 -6.32 0.01 -19.24
CA ALA A 68 -6.54 1.44 -19.51
C ALA A 68 -8.03 1.82 -19.58
N ALA A 69 -8.94 0.85 -19.78
CA ALA A 69 -10.38 1.09 -19.81
C ALA A 69 -11.01 1.17 -18.41
N ASP A 70 -10.27 0.83 -17.34
CA ASP A 70 -10.79 0.81 -15.97
C ASP A 70 -10.87 2.23 -15.37
N VAL A 71 -10.23 3.21 -16.00
CA VAL A 71 -10.18 4.60 -15.54
C VAL A 71 -10.31 5.58 -16.70
N ASP A 72 -10.91 6.74 -16.42
CA ASP A 72 -10.88 7.87 -17.35
C ASP A 72 -9.54 8.64 -17.29
N ASP A 73 -9.37 9.60 -18.19
CA ASP A 73 -8.12 10.38 -18.29
C ASP A 73 -7.85 11.21 -17.03
N GLN A 74 -8.90 11.71 -16.37
CA GLN A 74 -8.78 12.52 -15.15
C GLN A 74 -8.27 11.66 -13.98
N THR A 75 -8.89 10.51 -13.77
CA THR A 75 -8.52 9.55 -12.73
C THR A 75 -7.12 8.99 -12.99
N ARG A 76 -6.78 8.73 -14.27
CA ARG A 76 -5.43 8.32 -14.66
C ARG A 76 -4.38 9.38 -14.32
N ALA A 77 -4.70 10.66 -14.53
CA ALA A 77 -3.80 11.76 -14.19
C ALA A 77 -3.59 11.86 -12.66
N GLN A 78 -4.67 11.80 -11.87
CA GLN A 78 -4.61 11.79 -10.42
C GLN A 78 -3.79 10.61 -9.89
N LEU A 79 -4.05 9.40 -10.38
CA LEU A 79 -3.29 8.20 -10.02
C LEU A 79 -1.80 8.39 -10.29
N ARG A 80 -1.45 8.91 -11.48
CA ARG A 80 -0.06 9.17 -11.84
C ARG A 80 0.61 10.19 -10.92
N GLU A 81 -0.06 11.29 -10.59
CA GLU A 81 0.46 12.32 -9.70
C GLU A 81 0.77 11.77 -8.31
N ALA A 82 -0.20 11.07 -7.70
CA ALA A 82 -0.05 10.43 -6.39
C ALA A 82 1.11 9.42 -6.36
N LEU A 83 1.22 8.56 -7.39
CA LEU A 83 2.33 7.60 -7.51
C LEU A 83 3.69 8.31 -7.67
N MET A 84 3.75 9.43 -8.41
CA MET A 84 5.01 10.15 -8.57
C MET A 84 5.49 10.81 -7.28
N ALA A 85 4.62 11.13 -6.32
CA ALA A 85 5.05 11.58 -4.99
C ALA A 85 5.82 10.49 -4.19
N LEU A 86 5.69 9.21 -4.58
CA LEU A 86 6.37 8.07 -3.94
C LEU A 86 7.72 7.71 -4.58
N HIS A 87 8.20 8.46 -5.58
CA HIS A 87 9.53 8.25 -6.16
C HIS A 87 10.66 8.52 -5.14
N PRO A 88 11.86 7.91 -5.27
CA PRO A 88 12.31 7.03 -6.37
C PRO A 88 11.93 5.56 -6.19
N TRP A 89 11.43 4.95 -7.26
CA TRP A 89 11.06 3.54 -7.35
C TRP A 89 12.29 2.69 -7.68
N ARG A 90 12.73 1.86 -6.73
CA ARG A 90 13.96 1.05 -6.89
C ARG A 90 13.71 -0.39 -7.37
N LYS A 91 12.44 -0.83 -7.35
CA LYS A 91 11.98 -2.15 -7.82
C LYS A 91 10.89 -1.95 -8.86
N GLY A 92 10.76 -2.90 -9.79
CA GLY A 92 9.81 -2.84 -10.89
C GLY A 92 10.23 -3.73 -12.06
N PRO A 93 9.58 -3.60 -13.23
CA PRO A 93 8.54 -2.60 -13.54
C PRO A 93 7.25 -2.80 -12.74
N PHE A 94 6.47 -1.72 -12.60
CA PHE A 94 5.07 -1.73 -12.18
C PHE A 94 4.28 -0.84 -13.13
#